data_AF-A0A7S1EJK9-F1
#
_entry.id   AF-A0A7S1EJK9-F1
#
_cell.length_a   1.000
_cell.length_b   1.000
_cell.length_c   1.000
_cell.angle_alpha   90.00
_cell.angle_beta   90.00
_cell.angle_gamma   90.00
#
_symmetry.space_group_name_H-M   'P 1'
#
loop_
_entity.id
_entity.type
_entity.pdbx_description
1 polymer ?
#
loop_
_entity_poly.entity_id
_entity_poly.type
_entity_poly.pdbx_seq_one_letter_code
_entity_poly.pdbx_strand_id
1 'polypeptide(L)'
;GEWNLQGLPTDDLSVQNGILTTRASRFPLMVDPQGQGLQWTRDKEMPNGLAETSSSDRSFRNVLEDCLAYGKPLLLSNVEEELDPVLDAVLDKAFVRKG
;
A
#
# COMPACT_ATOMS: atom_id res chain seq x y z
N GLY A 1 8.02 -4.54 20.70
CA GLY A 1 6.90 -5.02 19.86
C GLY A 1 7.45 -5.50 18.54
N GLU A 2 6.79 -6.48 17.92
CA GLU A 2 7.23 -7.12 16.67
C GLU A 2 7.51 -6.11 15.54
N TRP A 3 6.85 -4.95 15.55
CA TRP A 3 7.08 -3.87 14.57
C TRP A 3 8.39 -3.09 14.76
N ASN A 4 8.88 -2.95 15.99
CA ASN A 4 10.16 -2.30 16.26
C ASN A 4 11.33 -3.16 15.75
N LEU A 5 11.15 -4.49 15.73
CA LEU A 5 12.12 -5.42 15.15
C LEU A 5 12.13 -5.38 13.62
N GLN A 6 11.06 -4.86 13.01
CA GLN A 6 10.91 -4.71 11.56
C GLN A 6 11.39 -3.34 11.05
N GLY A 7 11.95 -2.48 11.92
CA GLY A 7 12.51 -1.17 11.53
C GLY A 7 11.55 0.01 11.67
N LEU A 8 10.35 -0.19 12.25
CA LEU A 8 9.46 0.90 12.60
C LEU A 8 10.05 1.69 13.79
N PRO A 9 10.01 3.04 13.76
CA PRO A 9 10.37 3.84 14.92
C PRO A 9 9.56 3.44 16.17
N THR A 10 10.20 3.60 17.32
CA THR A 10 9.65 3.24 18.63
C THR A 10 8.75 4.31 19.23
N ASP A 11 8.52 5.43 18.54
CA ASP A 11 7.63 6.48 19.03
C ASP A 11 6.15 6.07 18.91
N ASP A 12 5.35 6.54 19.87
CA ASP A 12 3.93 6.18 19.96
C ASP A 12 3.13 6.56 18.69
N LEU A 13 3.56 7.58 17.95
CA LEU A 13 2.92 8.02 16.72
C LEU A 13 3.17 7.00 15.59
N SER A 14 4.39 6.51 15.44
CA SER A 14 4.75 5.46 14.48
C SER A 14 4.02 4.15 14.76
N VAL A 15 3.85 3.78 16.03
CA VAL A 15 3.03 2.62 16.42
C VAL A 15 1.57 2.83 16.02
N GLN A 16 0.98 4.01 16.29
CA GLN A 16 -0.39 4.32 15.87
C GLN A 16 -0.54 4.30 14.34
N ASN A 17 0.45 4.81 13.60
CA ASN A 17 0.48 4.74 12.14
C ASN A 17 0.55 3.28 11.65
N GLY A 18 1.36 2.43 12.29
CA GLY A 18 1.41 0.98 12.00
C GLY A 18 0.07 0.27 12.26
N ILE A 19 -0.67 0.64 13.31
CA ILE A 19 -2.03 0.14 13.57
C ILE A 19 -2.97 0.58 12.44
N LEU A 20 -2.95 1.86 12.06
CA LEU A 20 -3.78 2.39 10.97
C LEU A 20 -3.47 1.69 9.65
N THR A 21 -2.20 1.53 9.28
CA THR A 21 -1.81 0.86 8.03
C THR A 21 -2.25 -0.60 7.97
N THR A 22 -2.35 -1.29 9.11
CA THR A 22 -2.72 -2.71 9.15
C THR A 22 -4.20 -2.96 9.42
N ARG A 23 -4.92 -2.03 10.07
CA ARG A 23 -6.31 -2.23 10.53
C ARG A 23 -7.31 -1.22 9.97
N ALA A 24 -6.89 -0.22 9.19
CA ALA A 24 -7.81 0.75 8.62
C ALA A 24 -8.79 0.09 7.63
N SER A 25 -10.04 0.57 7.67
CA SER A 25 -11.10 0.17 6.74
C SER A 25 -10.91 0.78 5.35
N ARG A 26 -10.08 1.82 5.20
CA ARG A 26 -9.69 2.45 3.93
C ARG A 26 -8.19 2.29 3.71
N PHE A 27 -7.74 2.40 2.46
CA PHE A 27 -6.31 2.41 2.14
C PHE A 27 -5.70 3.74 2.60
N PRO A 28 -4.75 3.74 3.55
CA PRO A 28 -4.17 4.98 4.04
C PRO A 28 -3.16 5.55 3.03
N LEU A 29 -3.21 6.87 2.81
CA LEU A 29 -2.16 7.58 2.08
C LEU A 29 -0.99 7.83 3.03
N MET A 30 0.17 7.28 2.70
CA MET A 30 1.39 7.45 3.49
C MET A 30 2.11 8.74 3.08
N VAL A 31 2.25 9.67 4.03
CA VAL A 31 3.07 10.87 3.86
C VAL A 31 4.35 10.69 4.67
N ASP A 32 5.41 10.24 4.00
CA ASP A 32 6.66 9.85 4.65
C ASP A 32 7.86 10.57 4.01
N PRO A 33 8.23 11.77 4.50
CA PRO A 33 9.35 12.52 3.96
C PRO A 33 10.72 11.88 4.23
N GLN A 34 10.80 10.91 5.15
CA GLN A 34 12.04 10.22 5.50
C GLN A 34 12.17 8.83 4.85
N GLY A 35 11.12 8.34 4.18
CA GLY A 35 11.10 7.04 3.50
C GLY A 35 11.13 5.81 4.43
N GLN A 36 10.98 6.01 5.73
CA GLN A 36 11.07 4.96 6.74
C GLN A 36 9.84 4.06 6.80
N GLY A 37 8.63 4.63 6.73
CA GLY A 37 7.38 3.88 6.62
C GLY A 37 7.27 3.15 5.28
N LEU A 38 7.81 3.75 4.21
CA LEU A 38 7.90 3.10 2.90
C LEU A 38 8.78 1.85 2.98
N GLN A 39 10.00 1.99 3.51
CA GLN A 39 10.95 0.88 3.66
C GLN A 39 10.38 -0.21 4.57
N TRP A 40 9.77 0.15 5.69
CA TRP A 40 9.12 -0.79 6.60
C TRP A 40 8.01 -1.60 5.92
N THR A 41 7.12 -0.93 5.19
CA THR A 41 6.02 -1.59 4.47
C THR A 41 6.55 -2.52 3.40
N ARG A 42 7.58 -2.08 2.66
CA ARG A 42 8.26 -2.90 1.66
C ARG A 42 8.85 -4.17 2.27
N ASP A 43 9.65 -4.04 3.31
CA ASP A 43 10.33 -5.17 3.94
C ASP A 43 9.34 -6.17 4.57
N LYS A 44 8.22 -5.66 5.08
CA LYS A 44 7.15 -6.46 5.66
C LYS A 44 6.34 -7.24 4.61
N GLU A 45 6.04 -6.64 3.46
CA GLU A 45 5.18 -7.23 2.43
C GLU A 45 5.96 -7.94 1.31
N MET A 46 7.27 -7.72 1.20
CA MET A 46 8.16 -8.43 0.25
C MET A 46 7.97 -9.96 0.28
N PRO A 47 7.91 -10.64 1.45
CA PRO A 47 7.64 -12.08 1.52
C PRO A 47 6.27 -12.50 0.96
N ASN A 48 5.30 -11.59 0.90
CA ASN A 48 3.96 -11.82 0.35
C ASN A 48 3.88 -11.57 -1.17
N GLY A 49 5.02 -11.31 -1.82
CA GLY A 49 5.08 -11.04 -3.26
C GLY A 49 4.62 -9.63 -3.62
N LEU A 50 5.00 -8.64 -2.80
CA LEU A 50 4.73 -7.23 -3.04
C LEU A 50 5.09 -6.81 -4.47
N ALA A 51 4.13 -6.19 -5.16
CA ALA A 51 4.38 -5.51 -6.42
C ALA A 51 4.52 -4.00 -6.17
N GLU A 52 5.45 -3.36 -6.89
CA GLU A 52 5.67 -1.91 -6.82
C GLU A 52 5.42 -1.29 -8.19
N THR A 53 4.69 -0.18 -8.23
CA THR A 53 4.40 0.57 -9.47
C THR A 53 4.22 2.06 -9.16
N SER A 54 4.21 2.89 -10.19
CA SER A 54 3.87 4.32 -10.13
C SER A 54 2.57 4.58 -10.88
N SER A 55 1.84 5.66 -10.56
CA SER A 55 0.68 6.12 -11.33
C SER A 55 1.05 6.51 -12.76
N SER A 56 2.30 6.94 -12.98
CA SER A 56 2.85 7.29 -14.28
C SER A 56 3.37 6.09 -15.10
N ASP A 57 3.40 4.89 -14.51
CA ASP A 57 3.85 3.69 -15.21
C ASP A 57 2.77 3.20 -16.20
N ARG A 58 3.16 2.94 -17.45
CA ARG A 58 2.25 2.38 -18.47
C ARG A 58 1.73 1.00 -18.10
N SER A 59 2.47 0.27 -17.28
CA SER A 59 2.12 -1.07 -16.79
C SER A 59 1.21 -1.03 -15.55
N PHE A 60 0.97 0.14 -14.95
CA PHE A 60 0.21 0.32 -13.72
C PHE A 60 -1.11 -0.47 -13.71
N ARG A 61 -1.92 -0.33 -14.77
CA ARG A 61 -3.23 -1.00 -14.86
C ARG A 61 -3.12 -2.52 -14.87
N ASN A 62 -2.13 -3.05 -15.60
CA ASN A 62 -1.90 -4.50 -15.65
C ASN A 62 -1.43 -5.02 -14.30
N VAL A 63 -0.50 -4.32 -13.64
CA VAL A 63 -0.01 -4.68 -12.31
C VAL A 63 -1.13 -4.63 -11.27
N LEU A 64 -2.00 -3.61 -11.35
CA LEU A 64 -3.17 -3.47 -10.49
C LEU A 64 -4.14 -4.64 -10.66
N GLU A 65 -4.48 -4.99 -11.90
CA GLU A 65 -5.35 -6.12 -12.21
C GLU A 65 -4.77 -7.45 -11.69
N ASP A 66 -3.48 -7.70 -11.93
CA ASP A 66 -2.80 -8.90 -11.44
C ASP A 66 -2.80 -8.96 -9.91
N CYS A 67 -2.51 -7.84 -9.23
CA CYS A 67 -2.53 -7.80 -7.77
C CYS A 67 -3.92 -8.07 -7.20
N LEU A 68 -4.97 -7.54 -7.82
CA LEU A 68 -6.35 -7.80 -7.44
C LEU A 68 -6.76 -9.26 -7.72
N ALA A 69 -6.34 -9.84 -8.85
CA ALA A 69 -6.69 -11.20 -9.24
C ALA A 69 -6.02 -12.25 -8.35
N TYR A 70 -4.75 -12.04 -7.99
CA TYR A 70 -3.95 -12.99 -7.22
C TYR A 70 -3.86 -12.67 -5.73
N GLY A 71 -4.45 -11.55 -5.28
CA GLY A 71 -4.41 -11.11 -3.89
C GLY A 71 -3.01 -10.71 -3.42
N LYS A 72 -2.20 -10.13 -4.31
CA LYS A 72 -0.85 -9.66 -3.97
C LYS A 72 -0.90 -8.24 -3.42
N PRO A 73 -0.05 -7.89 -2.44
CA PRO A 73 0.07 -6.52 -1.99
C PRO A 73 0.65 -5.63 -3.11
N LEU A 74 0.11 -4.42 -3.24
CA LEU A 74 0.55 -3.42 -4.23
C LEU A 74 1.00 -2.14 -3.50
N LEU A 75 2.21 -1.69 -3.78
CA LEU A 75 2.74 -0.40 -3.34
C LEU A 75 2.73 0.57 -4.52
N LEU A 76 1.85 1.58 -4.44
CA LEU A 76 1.81 2.66 -5.41
C LEU A 76 2.70 3.81 -4.92
N SER A 77 3.81 4.04 -5.63
CA SER A 77 4.74 5.13 -5.35
C SER A 77 4.37 6.39 -6.14
N ASN A 78 4.80 7.55 -5.62
CA ASN A 78 4.68 8.84 -6.30
C ASN A 78 3.24 9.18 -6.73
N VAL A 79 2.29 8.97 -5.81
CA VAL A 79 0.88 9.35 -6.00
C VAL A 79 0.81 10.85 -6.28
N GLU A 80 0.37 11.20 -7.49
CA GLU A 80 0.16 12.59 -7.92
C GLU A 80 -1.22 13.10 -7.44
N GLU A 81 -1.47 14.42 -7.57
CA GLU A 81 -2.77 15.00 -7.24
C GLU A 81 -3.91 14.40 -8.07
N GLU A 82 -3.62 14.04 -9.33
CA GLU A 82 -4.55 13.35 -10.20
C GLU A 82 -4.25 11.85 -10.22
N LEU A 83 -5.20 11.07 -9.70
CA LEU A 83 -5.18 9.62 -9.75
C LEU A 83 -5.97 9.12 -10.97
N ASP A 84 -5.56 7.99 -11.53
CA ASP A 84 -6.34 7.30 -12.57
C ASP A 84 -7.71 6.87 -11.97
N PRO A 85 -8.85 7.22 -12.60
CA PRO A 85 -10.19 6.88 -12.10
C PRO A 85 -10.42 5.39 -11.84
N VAL A 86 -9.60 4.51 -12.42
CA VAL A 86 -9.63 3.06 -12.11
C VAL A 86 -9.40 2.78 -10.61
N LEU A 87 -8.69 3.66 -9.91
CA LEU A 87 -8.43 3.54 -8.48
C LEU A 87 -9.65 3.84 -7.62
N ASP A 88 -10.63 4.63 -8.09
CA ASP A 88 -11.79 5.02 -7.28
C ASP A 88 -12.56 3.79 -6.80
N ALA A 89 -12.86 2.86 -7.71
CA ALA A 89 -13.55 1.61 -7.37
C ALA A 89 -12.74 0.72 -6.42
N VAL A 90 -11.41 0.73 -6.55
CA VAL A 90 -10.51 -0.05 -5.68
C VAL A 90 -10.47 0.58 -4.29
N LEU A 91 -10.30 1.90 -4.20
CA LEU A 91 -10.21 2.67 -2.95
C LEU A 91 -11.53 2.63 -2.16
N ASP A 92 -12.66 2.65 -2.85
CA ASP A 92 -13.99 2.47 -2.27
C ASP A 92 -14.33 1.01 -1.93
N LYS A 93 -13.42 0.08 -2.23
CA LYS A 93 -13.60 -1.37 -2.04
C LYS A 93 -14.87 -1.89 -2.72
N ALA A 94 -15.25 -1.28 -3.84
CA ALA A 94 -16.42 -1.65 -4.64
C ALA A 94 -16.14 -2.89 -5.50
N PHE A 95 -15.78 -4.01 -4.86
CA PHE A 95 -15.45 -5.24 -5.54
C PHE A 95 -16.71 -6.05 -5.86
N VAL A 96 -16.96 -6.30 -7.14
CA VAL A 96 -17.97 -7.28 -7.57
C VAL A 96 -17.27 -8.63 -7.70
N ARG A 97 -17.54 -9.53 -6.75
CA ARG A 97 -17.01 -10.89 -6.78
C ARG A 97 -17.76 -11.68 -7.86
N LYS A 98 -17.17 -11.84 -9.05
CA LYS A 98 -17.68 -12.77 -10.06
C LYS A 98 -17.27 -14.20 -9.68
N GLY A 99 -18.29 -15.02 -9.41
CA GLY A 99 -18.19 -16.49 -9.35
C GLY A 99 -18.76 -17.08 -10.62
#